data_AF-A0A536Z4B0-F1
#
_entry.id   AF-A0A536Z4B0-F1
#
_cell.length_a   1.000
_cell.length_b   1.000
_cell.length_c   1.000
_cell.angle_alpha   90.00
_cell.angle_beta   90.00
_cell.angle_gamma   90.00
#
_symmetry.space_group_name_H-M   'P 1'
#
loop_
_entity.id
_entity.type
_entity.pdbx_description
1 polymer ?
#
loop_
_entity_poly.entity_id
_entity_poly.type
_entity_poly.pdbx_seq_one_letter_code
_entity_poly.pdbx_strand_id
1 'polypeptide(L)' 'MRPQVVAHRGSSVAHAENSWAAFKAAVAEGADAIE' A
#
# COMPACT_ATOMS: atom_id res chain seq x y z
N MET A 1 -21.57 -3.30 0.94
CA MET A 1 -20.44 -2.34 0.92
C MET A 1 -19.25 -3.02 1.58
N ARG A 2 -18.08 -3.06 0.95
CA ARG A 2 -16.85 -3.58 1.59
C ARG A 2 -15.99 -2.43 2.10
N PRO A 3 -15.25 -2.58 3.22
CA PRO A 3 -14.28 -1.57 3.64
C PRO A 3 -13.25 -1.30 2.54
N GLN A 4 -12.80 -0.06 2.45
CA GLN A 4 -11.64 0.31 1.62
C GLN A 4 -10.35 0.07 2.41
N VAL A 5 -9.34 -0.47 1.73
CA VAL A 5 -7.98 -0.61 2.27
C VAL A 5 -7.11 0.47 1.67
N VAL A 6 -6.60 1.37 2.52
CA VAL A 6 -5.67 2.45 2.12
C VAL A 6 -4.31 2.14 2.72
N ALA A 7 -3.29 1.94 1.87
CA ALA A 7 -1.95 1.61 2.30
C ALA A 7 -1.18 2.87 2.72
N HIS A 8 -1.05 3.10 4.03
CA HIS A 8 -0.30 4.23 4.59
C HIS A 8 1.21 4.07 4.35
N ARG A 9 1.75 4.98 3.53
CA ARG A 9 3.10 5.06 2.98
C ARG A 9 3.48 3.87 2.09
N GLY A 10 2.49 3.26 1.42
CA GLY A 10 2.61 1.98 0.75
C GLY A 10 2.62 0.79 1.72
N SER A 11 3.12 -0.37 1.28
CA SER A 11 3.35 -1.54 2.15
C SER A 11 4.58 -1.30 3.05
N SER A 12 4.46 -0.34 3.96
CA SER A 12 5.55 0.24 4.77
C SER A 12 6.07 -0.69 5.87
N VAL A 13 5.35 -1.77 6.17
CA VAL A 13 5.82 -2.84 7.05
C VAL A 13 6.81 -3.76 6.33
N ALA A 14 6.60 -4.01 5.04
CA ALA A 14 7.42 -4.93 4.24
C ALA A 14 8.55 -4.21 3.47
N HIS A 15 8.38 -2.93 3.18
CA HIS A 15 9.30 -2.12 2.38
C HIS A 15 9.57 -0.77 3.02
N ALA A 16 10.68 -0.13 2.63
CA ALA A 16 10.95 1.25 3.03
C ALA A 16 9.76 2.15 2.69
N GLU A 17 9.29 2.93 3.65
CA GLU A 17 8.14 3.82 3.49
C GLU A 17 8.32 4.82 2.35
N ASN A 18 7.21 5.22 1.71
CA ASN A 18 7.21 6.19 0.61
C ASN A 18 8.15 5.86 -0.55
N SER A 19 8.41 4.56 -0.76
CA SER A 19 9.28 4.08 -1.84
C SER A 19 8.48 3.43 -2.97
N TRP A 20 9.08 3.39 -4.15
CA TRP A 20 8.50 2.70 -5.31
C TRP A 20 8.29 1.20 -5.06
N ALA A 21 9.09 0.58 -4.19
CA ALA A 21 8.89 -0.80 -3.77
C ALA A 21 7.61 -0.94 -2.92
N ALA A 22 7.42 -0.07 -1.93
CA ALA A 22 6.24 -0.08 -1.05
C ALA A 22 4.94 0.15 -1.81
N PHE A 23 4.93 1.05 -2.80
CA PHE A 23 3.73 1.32 -3.60
C PHE A 23 3.38 0.18 -4.55
N LYS A 24 4.38 -0.41 -5.22
CA LYS A 24 4.16 -1.59 -6.08
C LYS A 24 3.64 -2.78 -5.28
N ALA A 25 4.17 -2.99 -4.07
CA ALA A 25 3.70 -4.04 -3.17
C ALA A 25 2.26 -3.77 -2.71
N ALA A 26 1.92 -2.55 -2.30
CA ALA A 26 0.55 -2.19 -1.91
C ALA A 26 -0.48 -2.48 -3.03
N VAL A 27 -0.13 -2.17 -4.29
CA VAL A 27 -0.99 -2.52 -5.44
C VAL A 27 -1.12 -4.04 -5.60
N ALA A 28 -0.02 -4.79 -5.49
CA ALA A 28 -0.02 -6.25 -5.62
C ALA A 28 -0.79 -6.95 -4.49
N GLU A 29 -0.80 -6.37 -3.28
CA GLU A 29 -1.54 -6.84 -2.11
C GLU A 29 -3.05 -6.51 -2.20
N GLY A 30 -3.46 -5.67 -3.14
CA GLY A 30 -4.87 -5.33 -3.38
C GLY A 30 -5.37 -4.12 -2.62
N ALA A 31 -4.49 -3.17 -2.25
CA ALA A 31 -4.92 -1.89 -1.69
C ALA A 31 -5.79 -1.12 -2.70
N ASP A 32 -6.86 -0.51 -2.19
CA ASP A 32 -7.78 0.31 -3.00
C ASP A 32 -7.20 1.71 -3.27
N ALA A 33 -6.33 2.20 -2.38
CA ALA A 33 -5.60 3.45 -2.52
C ALA A 33 -4.28 3.41 -1.72
N ILE A 34 -3.42 4.40 -1.97
CA ILE A 34 -2.14 4.61 -1.27
C ILE A 34 -2.19 6.03 -0.69
N GLU A 35 -1.74 6.18 0.55
CA GLU A 35 -1.53 7.47 1.25
C GLU A 35 -0.03 7.67 1.50
#